data_AF-A0A0H5CAB5-F1
#
_entry.id   AF-A0A0H5CAB5-F1
#
_cell.length_a   1.000
_cell.length_b   1.000
_cell.length_c   1.000
_cell.angle_alpha   90.00
_cell.angle_beta   90.00
_cell.angle_gamma   90.00
#
_symmetry.space_group_name_H-M   'P 1'
#
loop_
_entity.id
_entity.type
_entity.pdbx_description
1 polymer ?
#
loop_
_entity_poly.entity_id
_entity_poly.type
_entity_poly.pdbx_seq_one_letter_code
_entity_poly.pdbx_strand_id
1 'polypeptide(L)'
;MLLRSSLSIVHAPVRSIGLCNYPRAFSTVQRGLLQQTTKTSESKDSKSDKIPLWARIKTASTFAFASTVVVGAAGLAGLVIYLVVAEIVLPSGDTQVFNKAVSMVETDPKAQELLLLEPGKRLKAYGETTDNKWTRNRPISSTRRMDKSGKEHLFMRFHVESKQRHGSVQLESIHDDVLHPEYSYIYLDVPGEKRHYIIAPPQPKLLGSRDPNAGFLGVRWGPKTE
;
A
#
# COMPACT_ATOMS: atom_id res chain seq x y z
N MET A 1 26.94 50.02 26.95
CA MET A 1 26.36 49.20 28.03
C MET A 1 26.17 47.79 27.50
N LEU A 2 27.04 46.87 27.93
CA LEU A 2 27.03 45.45 27.56
C LEU A 2 26.21 44.69 28.61
N LEU A 3 25.20 43.93 28.20
CA LEU A 3 24.58 42.92 29.05
C LEU A 3 24.57 41.59 28.28
N ARG A 4 25.62 40.80 28.54
CA ARG A 4 25.71 39.38 28.17
C ARG A 4 24.82 38.59 29.13
N SER A 5 23.71 38.05 28.62
CA SER A 5 22.91 37.06 29.34
C SER A 5 23.50 35.67 29.11
N SER A 6 24.15 35.15 30.15
CA SER A 6 24.63 33.77 30.28
C SER A 6 23.44 32.82 30.44
N LEU A 7 23.25 31.90 29.50
CA LEU A 7 22.33 30.77 29.66
C LEU A 7 23.16 29.50 29.92
N SER A 8 23.11 29.08 31.18
CA SER A 8 23.72 27.86 31.68
C SER A 8 23.02 26.63 31.10
N ILE A 9 23.79 25.76 30.45
CA ILE A 9 23.34 24.46 29.96
C ILE A 9 23.18 23.52 31.16
N VAL A 10 21.93 23.26 31.55
CA VAL A 10 21.59 22.22 32.53
C VAL A 10 21.61 20.88 31.83
N HIS A 11 22.63 20.07 32.12
CA HIS A 11 22.67 18.66 31.72
C HIS A 11 21.62 17.87 32.52
N ALA A 12 20.62 17.32 31.83
CA ALA A 12 19.71 16.34 32.40
C ALA A 12 20.35 14.93 32.32
N PRO A 13 20.39 14.15 33.41
CA PRO A 13 20.90 12.78 33.36
C PRO A 13 19.89 11.85 32.67
N VAL A 14 20.39 11.09 31.70
CA VAL A 14 19.70 9.97 31.06
C VAL A 14 19.40 8.90 32.12
N ARG A 15 18.13 8.80 32.53
CA ARG A 15 17.66 7.69 33.36
C ARG A 15 17.52 6.45 32.48
N SER A 16 18.41 5.48 32.69
CA SER A 16 18.32 4.12 32.19
C SER A 16 16.97 3.50 32.60
N ILE A 17 16.14 3.17 31.62
CA ILE A 17 14.89 2.44 31.82
C ILE A 17 15.29 0.98 32.04
N GLY A 18 15.27 0.55 33.29
CA GLY A 18 15.50 -0.84 33.68
C GLY A 18 14.44 -1.73 33.03
N LEU A 19 14.91 -2.69 32.22
CA LEU A 19 14.11 -3.82 31.76
C LEU A 19 13.70 -4.64 32.99
N CYS A 20 12.44 -4.51 33.38
CA CYS A 20 11.81 -5.40 34.36
C CYS A 20 11.64 -6.79 33.71
N ASN A 21 12.62 -7.64 33.99
CA ASN A 21 12.60 -9.06 33.67
C ASN A 21 11.51 -9.73 34.54
N TYR A 22 10.34 -9.98 33.97
CA TYR A 22 9.34 -10.85 34.60
C TYR A 22 9.79 -12.31 34.48
N PRO A 23 9.99 -13.06 35.58
CA PRO A 23 10.18 -14.49 35.49
C PRO A 23 8.84 -15.14 35.10
N ARG A 24 8.81 -15.81 33.95
CA ARG A 24 7.74 -16.76 33.60
C ARG A 24 7.85 -17.95 34.56
N ALA A 25 7.00 -17.99 35.57
CA ALA A 25 6.79 -19.18 36.38
C ALA A 25 5.95 -20.19 35.57
N PHE A 26 6.58 -21.19 34.99
CA PHE A 26 5.92 -22.42 34.57
C PHE A 26 5.87 -23.37 35.77
N SER A 27 4.70 -23.53 36.39
CA SER A 27 4.47 -24.56 37.39
C SER A 27 4.11 -25.87 36.70
N THR A 28 5.13 -26.69 36.42
CA THR A 28 4.93 -28.12 36.16
C THR A 28 4.59 -28.78 37.49
N VAL A 29 3.30 -29.06 37.73
CA VAL A 29 2.89 -29.91 38.83
C VAL A 29 3.18 -31.36 38.45
N GLN A 30 4.36 -31.80 38.85
CA GLN A 30 4.77 -33.19 38.87
C GLN A 30 4.19 -33.84 40.13
N ARG A 31 3.05 -34.53 40.00
CA ARG A 31 2.68 -35.62 40.93
C ARG A 31 3.11 -36.90 40.21
N GLY A 32 4.04 -37.69 40.70
CA GLY A 32 4.09 -38.17 42.08
C GLY A 32 3.90 -39.68 41.98
N LEU A 33 5.03 -40.35 41.74
CA LEU A 33 5.23 -41.79 41.66
C LEU A 33 4.77 -42.45 42.98
N LEU A 34 3.98 -43.51 42.91
CA LEU A 34 4.07 -44.63 43.85
C LEU A 34 3.91 -45.95 43.12
N GLN A 35 4.62 -46.93 43.68
CA GLN A 35 5.28 -48.05 43.04
C GLN A 35 4.51 -49.36 43.29
N GLN A 36 4.95 -50.41 42.58
CA GLN A 36 4.70 -51.85 42.83
C GLN A 36 3.38 -52.36 42.20
N THR A 37 3.33 -53.52 41.52
CA THR A 37 4.06 -54.78 41.74
C THR A 37 4.08 -55.62 40.47
N THR A 38 5.15 -56.37 40.26
CA THR A 38 5.26 -57.49 39.31
C THR A 38 4.20 -58.57 39.56
N LYS A 39 3.42 -58.95 38.53
CA LYS A 39 2.86 -60.31 38.40
C LYS A 39 2.75 -60.72 36.93
N THR A 40 3.69 -61.55 36.50
CA THR A 40 3.47 -62.50 35.41
C THR A 40 2.50 -63.56 35.93
N SER A 41 1.31 -63.68 35.34
CA SER A 41 0.49 -64.90 35.44
C SER A 41 -0.56 -64.92 34.35
N GLU A 42 -0.37 -65.87 33.44
CA GLU A 42 -1.39 -66.72 32.84
C GLU A 42 -2.39 -66.10 31.86
N SER A 43 -2.23 -66.56 30.62
CA SER A 43 -3.33 -66.94 29.74
C SER A 43 -4.53 -67.48 30.51
N LYS A 44 -5.62 -66.70 30.52
CA LYS A 44 -6.98 -67.24 30.68
C LYS A 44 -7.86 -66.72 29.55
N ASP A 45 -8.24 -67.70 28.74
CA ASP A 45 -9.37 -67.80 27.86
C ASP A 45 -10.47 -66.73 27.90
N SER A 46 -10.87 -66.36 26.70
CA SER A 46 -12.26 -66.14 26.28
C SER A 46 -13.04 -65.00 26.95
N LYS A 47 -13.14 -63.88 26.23
CA LYS A 47 -14.41 -63.40 25.63
C LYS A 47 -14.12 -62.12 24.84
N SER A 48 -14.42 -62.17 23.55
CA SER A 48 -14.57 -60.98 22.73
C SER A 48 -15.76 -60.20 23.28
N ASP A 49 -15.51 -59.23 24.17
CA ASP A 49 -16.52 -58.25 24.55
C ASP A 49 -16.77 -57.36 23.34
N LYS A 50 -17.69 -57.82 22.49
CA LYS A 50 -18.15 -57.07 21.33
C LYS A 50 -18.80 -55.80 21.84
N ILE A 51 -18.06 -54.68 21.81
CA ILE A 51 -18.54 -53.36 22.19
C ILE A 51 -19.93 -53.17 21.56
N PRO A 52 -20.98 -52.90 22.35
CA PRO A 52 -22.35 -52.91 21.85
C PRO A 52 -22.49 -51.87 20.73
N LEU A 53 -23.21 -52.23 19.66
CA LEU A 53 -23.37 -51.38 18.47
C LEU A 53 -23.85 -49.97 18.83
N TRP A 54 -24.70 -49.85 19.84
CA TRP A 54 -25.17 -48.56 20.37
C TRP A 54 -24.07 -47.69 20.96
N ALA A 55 -23.09 -48.27 21.66
CA ALA A 55 -21.93 -47.50 22.15
C ALA A 55 -21.09 -47.00 20.98
N ARG A 56 -20.93 -47.81 19.91
CA ARG A 56 -20.19 -47.42 18.70
C ARG A 56 -20.88 -46.27 17.96
N ILE A 57 -22.21 -46.34 17.82
CA ILE A 57 -23.02 -45.29 17.19
C ILE A 57 -22.96 -44.00 18.01
N LYS A 58 -23.06 -44.09 19.34
CA LYS A 58 -22.94 -42.92 20.23
C LYS A 58 -21.58 -42.25 20.07
N THR A 59 -20.48 -43.00 20.16
CA THR A 59 -19.14 -42.44 19.98
C THR A 59 -18.95 -41.84 18.58
N ALA A 60 -19.45 -42.50 17.53
CA ALA A 60 -19.41 -41.98 16.16
C ALA A 60 -20.21 -40.68 16.01
N SER A 61 -21.39 -40.58 16.64
CA SER A 61 -22.21 -39.37 16.60
C SER A 61 -21.56 -38.17 17.32
N THR A 62 -20.96 -38.41 18.49
CA THR A 62 -20.25 -37.35 19.22
C THR A 62 -19.01 -36.90 18.45
N PHE A 63 -18.30 -37.83 17.81
CA PHE A 63 -17.15 -37.51 16.96
C PHE A 63 -17.57 -36.70 15.72
N ALA A 64 -18.67 -37.08 15.05
CA ALA A 64 -19.20 -36.35 13.89
C ALA A 64 -19.66 -34.94 14.26
N PHE A 65 -20.28 -34.78 15.44
CA PHE A 65 -20.68 -33.46 15.94
C PHE A 65 -19.45 -32.59 16.26
N ALA A 66 -18.48 -33.13 16.99
CA ALA A 66 -17.25 -32.43 17.33
C ALA A 66 -16.47 -32.02 16.06
N SER A 67 -16.36 -32.91 15.07
CA SER A 67 -15.66 -32.61 13.82
C SER A 67 -16.38 -31.54 13.00
N THR A 68 -17.72 -31.56 12.97
CA THR A 68 -18.52 -30.54 12.28
C THR A 68 -18.35 -29.17 12.91
N VAL A 69 -18.35 -29.08 14.25
CA VAL A 69 -18.10 -27.82 14.96
C VAL A 69 -16.70 -27.30 14.67
N VAL A 70 -15.68 -28.16 14.68
CA VAL A 70 -14.29 -27.76 14.39
C VAL A 70 -14.14 -27.29 12.95
N VAL A 71 -14.69 -28.01 11.98
CA VAL A 71 -14.63 -27.63 10.55
C VAL A 71 -15.43 -26.35 10.30
N GLY A 72 -16.60 -26.20 10.91
CA GLY A 72 -17.41 -24.99 10.83
C GLY A 72 -16.69 -23.77 11.41
N ALA A 73 -16.06 -23.92 12.59
CA ALA A 73 -15.26 -22.87 13.21
C ALA A 73 -14.03 -22.51 12.36
N ALA A 74 -13.33 -23.50 11.81
CA ALA A 74 -12.20 -23.30 10.91
C ALA A 74 -12.60 -22.60 9.61
N GLY A 75 -13.75 -22.96 9.03
CA GLY A 75 -14.29 -22.32 7.82
C GLY A 75 -14.65 -20.87 8.06
N LEU A 76 -15.33 -20.57 9.18
CA LEU A 76 -15.66 -19.19 9.56
C LEU A 76 -14.39 -18.36 9.81
N ALA A 77 -13.41 -18.91 10.53
CA ALA A 77 -12.13 -18.26 10.75
C ALA A 77 -11.39 -17.99 9.42
N GLY A 78 -11.38 -18.97 8.51
CA GLY A 78 -10.79 -18.83 7.18
C GLY A 78 -11.48 -17.74 6.34
N LEU A 79 -12.80 -17.62 6.41
CA LEU A 79 -13.55 -16.57 5.73
C LEU A 79 -13.19 -15.18 6.25
N VAL A 80 -13.12 -15.01 7.58
CA VAL A 80 -12.74 -13.72 8.18
C VAL A 80 -11.30 -13.35 7.80
N ILE A 81 -10.38 -14.32 7.84
CA ILE A 81 -8.99 -14.10 7.39
C ILE A 81 -8.97 -13.70 5.91
N TYR A 82 -9.74 -14.38 5.05
CA TYR A 82 -9.82 -14.05 3.64
C TYR A 82 -10.32 -12.62 3.40
N LEU A 83 -11.39 -12.19 4.09
CA LEU A 83 -11.89 -10.82 3.96
C LEU A 83 -10.86 -9.78 4.40
N VAL A 84 -10.15 -10.02 5.50
CA VAL A 84 -9.09 -9.12 5.97
C VAL A 84 -7.93 -9.07 4.99
N VAL A 85 -7.50 -10.22 4.46
CA VAL A 85 -6.43 -10.28 3.47
C VAL A 85 -6.84 -9.59 2.17
N ALA A 86 -8.07 -9.80 1.69
CA ALA A 86 -8.58 -9.15 0.49
C ALA A 86 -8.57 -7.62 0.63
N GLU A 87 -9.02 -7.08 1.77
CA GLU A 87 -8.98 -5.64 2.06
C GLU A 87 -7.55 -5.08 2.13
N ILE A 88 -6.61 -5.80 2.75
CA ILE A 88 -5.21 -5.35 2.87
C ILE A 88 -4.47 -5.44 1.53
N VAL A 89 -4.78 -6.45 0.71
CA VAL A 89 -4.15 -6.72 -0.60
C VAL A 89 -4.80 -5.89 -1.72
N LEU A 90 -5.81 -5.07 -1.41
CA LEU A 90 -6.28 -3.96 -2.25
C LEU A 90 -5.66 -2.63 -1.78
N PRO A 91 -4.32 -2.47 -1.66
CA PRO A 91 -3.76 -1.20 -1.28
C PRO A 91 -4.16 -0.15 -2.32
N SER A 92 -4.62 1.00 -1.84
CA SER A 92 -4.89 2.15 -2.68
C SER A 92 -3.62 2.53 -3.44
N GLY A 93 -3.65 2.42 -4.77
CA GLY A 93 -2.52 2.72 -5.66
C GLY A 93 -2.04 4.18 -5.59
N ASP A 94 -2.78 5.08 -4.94
CA ASP A 94 -2.53 6.52 -4.88
C ASP A 94 -1.12 6.87 -4.36
N THR A 95 -0.64 6.19 -3.30
CA THR A 95 0.70 6.45 -2.74
C THR A 95 1.80 5.98 -3.68
N GLN A 96 1.59 4.87 -4.39
CA GLN A 96 2.52 4.37 -5.41
C GLN A 96 2.57 5.30 -6.61
N VAL A 97 1.41 5.76 -7.09
CA VAL A 97 1.28 6.76 -8.15
C VAL A 97 2.02 8.04 -7.76
N PHE A 98 1.89 8.48 -6.51
CA PHE A 98 2.56 9.68 -6.01
C PHE A 98 4.09 9.48 -5.97
N ASN A 99 4.57 8.41 -5.33
CA ASN A 99 6.01 8.17 -5.17
C ASN A 99 6.71 8.00 -6.52
N LYS A 100 6.08 7.31 -7.47
CA LYS A 100 6.61 7.15 -8.83
C LYS A 100 6.57 8.47 -9.61
N ALA A 101 5.52 9.29 -9.45
CA ALA A 101 5.47 10.62 -10.06
C ALA A 101 6.55 11.56 -9.51
N VAL A 102 6.76 11.58 -8.19
CA VAL A 102 7.85 12.35 -7.55
C VAL A 102 9.20 11.88 -8.08
N SER A 103 9.42 10.57 -8.18
CA SER A 103 10.67 10.02 -8.70
C SER A 103 10.92 10.47 -10.15
N MET A 104 9.89 10.50 -11.00
CA MET A 104 10.01 11.00 -12.37
C MET A 104 10.35 12.50 -12.43
N VAL A 105 9.74 13.32 -11.56
CA VAL A 105 10.07 14.75 -11.45
C VAL A 105 11.51 14.95 -10.96
N GLU A 106 11.98 14.13 -10.02
CA GLU A 106 13.36 14.18 -9.52
C GLU A 106 14.39 13.80 -10.60
N THR A 107 14.05 12.88 -11.51
CA THR A 107 14.97 12.42 -12.56
C THR A 107 15.00 13.30 -13.81
N ASP A 108 13.96 14.09 -14.06
CA ASP A 108 13.86 14.90 -15.28
C ASP A 108 14.82 16.11 -15.24
N PRO A 109 15.73 16.26 -16.23
CA PRO A 109 16.75 17.31 -16.20
C PRO A 109 16.15 18.73 -16.28
N LYS A 110 15.04 18.89 -17.02
CA LYS A 110 14.35 20.18 -17.12
C LYS A 110 13.65 20.55 -15.81
N ALA A 111 13.01 19.59 -15.15
CA ALA A 111 12.44 19.81 -13.83
C ALA A 111 13.51 20.19 -12.79
N GLN A 112 14.70 19.57 -12.84
CA GLN A 112 15.83 19.92 -12.00
C GLN A 112 16.28 21.37 -12.20
N GLU A 113 16.40 21.82 -13.46
CA GLU A 113 16.75 23.20 -13.81
C GLU A 113 15.69 24.19 -13.28
N LEU A 114 14.40 23.93 -13.55
CA LEU A 114 13.30 24.81 -13.15
C LEU A 114 13.15 24.95 -11.63
N LEU A 115 13.44 23.88 -10.89
CA LEU A 115 13.38 23.87 -9.42
C LEU A 115 14.71 24.25 -8.77
N LEU A 116 15.77 24.52 -9.55
CA LEU A 116 17.12 24.79 -9.06
C LEU A 116 17.62 23.67 -8.11
N LEU A 117 17.36 22.42 -8.52
CA LEU A 117 17.72 21.22 -7.78
C LEU A 117 19.06 20.67 -8.30
N GLU A 118 19.99 20.40 -7.38
CA GLU A 118 21.21 19.69 -7.75
C GLU A 118 20.93 18.22 -8.06
N PRO A 119 21.57 17.63 -9.09
CA PRO A 119 21.35 16.24 -9.46
C PRO A 119 21.66 15.30 -8.30
N GLY A 120 20.75 14.35 -8.04
CA GLY A 120 20.87 13.37 -6.95
C GLY A 120 20.34 13.83 -5.60
N LYS A 121 19.88 15.09 -5.46
CA LYS A 121 19.14 15.52 -4.26
C LYS A 121 17.67 15.14 -4.35
N ARG A 122 17.08 14.79 -3.20
CA ARG A 122 15.65 14.50 -3.06
C ARG A 122 14.84 15.79 -2.94
N LEU A 123 13.68 15.81 -3.57
CA LEU A 123 12.67 16.86 -3.42
C LEU A 123 11.78 16.56 -2.23
N LYS A 124 11.32 17.61 -1.56
CA LYS A 124 10.24 17.49 -0.58
C LYS A 124 8.92 17.57 -1.33
N ALA A 125 8.08 16.56 -1.22
CA ALA A 125 6.76 16.53 -1.84
C ALA A 125 5.67 16.35 -0.79
N TYR A 126 4.55 17.04 -0.96
CA TYR A 126 3.41 16.99 -0.05
C TYR A 126 2.09 17.23 -0.79
N GLY A 127 0.99 16.75 -0.23
CA GLY A 127 -0.33 16.89 -0.84
C GLY A 127 -0.87 18.33 -0.81
N GLU A 128 -2.13 18.47 -1.22
CA GLU A 128 -2.81 19.76 -1.18
C GLU A 128 -3.17 20.21 0.23
N THR A 129 -3.39 21.52 0.37
CA THR A 129 -3.97 22.06 1.60
C THR A 129 -5.46 21.73 1.62
N THR A 130 -5.92 21.04 2.67
CA THR A 130 -7.34 20.79 2.90
C THR A 130 -8.06 22.08 3.29
N ASP A 131 -9.35 22.19 2.99
CA ASP A 131 -10.19 23.35 3.33
C ASP A 131 -10.26 23.66 4.85
N ASN A 132 -9.91 22.68 5.69
CA ASN A 132 -9.84 22.86 7.13
C ASN A 132 -8.59 23.63 7.55
N LYS A 133 -8.77 24.90 7.97
CA LYS A 133 -7.70 25.80 8.41
C LYS A 133 -6.91 25.32 9.64
N TRP A 134 -7.43 24.39 10.44
CA TRP A 134 -6.71 23.82 11.59
C TRP A 134 -5.83 22.63 11.18
N THR A 135 -6.05 22.02 10.02
CA THR A 135 -5.25 20.86 9.61
C THR A 135 -3.84 21.29 9.20
N ARG A 136 -2.82 20.79 9.92
CA ARG A 136 -1.40 20.98 9.58
C ARG A 136 -0.87 19.93 8.62
N ASN A 137 -1.47 18.74 8.64
CA ASN A 137 -1.14 17.66 7.71
C ASN A 137 -1.63 18.00 6.30
N ARG A 138 -0.85 17.63 5.28
CA ARG A 138 -1.20 17.78 3.86
C ARG A 138 -1.28 16.40 3.22
N PRO A 139 -2.38 15.66 3.42
CA PRO A 139 -2.53 14.33 2.86
C PRO A 139 -2.57 14.39 1.33
N ILE A 140 -2.10 13.32 0.69
CA ILE A 140 -2.21 13.15 -0.75
C ILE A 140 -3.68 12.91 -1.06
N SER A 141 -4.24 13.73 -1.96
CA SER A 141 -5.64 13.62 -2.38
C SER A 141 -5.68 13.31 -3.87
N SER A 142 -6.51 12.33 -4.23
CA SER A 142 -6.76 11.94 -5.61
C SER A 142 -8.25 12.02 -5.92
N THR A 143 -8.60 12.14 -7.20
CA THR A 143 -9.98 12.09 -7.67
C THR A 143 -10.06 11.08 -8.80
N ARG A 144 -10.95 10.09 -8.65
CA ARG A 144 -11.18 9.05 -9.66
C ARG A 144 -12.41 9.35 -10.48
N ARG A 145 -12.32 9.19 -11.79
CA ARG A 145 -13.41 9.37 -12.75
C ARG A 145 -13.39 8.25 -13.76
N MET A 146 -14.56 7.71 -14.07
CA MET A 146 -14.69 6.74 -15.16
C MET A 146 -14.85 7.49 -16.48
N ASP A 147 -14.04 7.13 -17.48
CA ASP A 147 -14.23 7.58 -18.85
C ASP A 147 -15.37 6.81 -19.54
N LYS A 148 -15.87 7.34 -20.64
CA LYS A 148 -16.88 6.69 -21.50
C LYS A 148 -16.42 5.32 -22.00
N SER A 149 -15.11 5.13 -22.13
CA SER A 149 -14.48 3.87 -22.52
C SER A 149 -14.46 2.81 -21.41
N GLY A 150 -14.94 3.14 -20.20
CA GLY A 150 -14.94 2.26 -19.03
C GLY A 150 -13.60 2.19 -18.29
N LYS A 151 -12.61 2.99 -18.69
CA LYS A 151 -11.32 3.09 -17.99
C LYS A 151 -11.41 4.06 -16.81
N GLU A 152 -10.73 3.76 -15.72
CA GLU A 152 -10.65 4.64 -14.54
C GLU A 152 -9.47 5.61 -14.68
N HIS A 153 -9.76 6.90 -14.59
CA HIS A 153 -8.79 7.99 -14.60
C HIS A 153 -8.61 8.52 -13.18
N LEU A 154 -7.38 8.48 -12.68
CA LEU A 154 -7.00 9.03 -11.40
C LEU A 154 -6.29 10.37 -11.63
N PHE A 155 -6.92 11.44 -11.16
CA PHE A 155 -6.34 12.79 -11.15
C PHE A 155 -5.74 13.06 -9.79
N MET A 156 -4.50 13.56 -9.78
CA MET A 156 -3.83 13.92 -8.54
C MET A 156 -3.05 15.21 -8.74
N ARG A 157 -3.04 16.04 -7.70
CA ARG A 157 -2.23 17.25 -7.65
C ARG A 157 -1.53 17.30 -6.29
N PHE A 158 -0.27 17.70 -6.33
CA PHE A 158 0.59 17.80 -5.16
C PHE A 158 1.62 18.91 -5.38
N HIS A 159 2.34 19.26 -4.33
CA HIS A 159 3.36 20.29 -4.37
C HIS A 159 4.73 19.70 -4.16
N VAL A 160 5.71 20.28 -4.84
CA VAL A 160 7.12 19.96 -4.69
C VAL A 160 7.87 21.20 -4.24
N GLU A 161 8.82 21.00 -3.35
CA GLU A 161 9.61 22.07 -2.74
C GLU A 161 11.08 21.66 -2.82
N SER A 162 11.87 22.52 -3.46
CA SER A 162 13.32 22.53 -3.38
C SER A 162 13.77 23.55 -2.34
N LYS A 163 15.08 23.67 -2.13
CA LYS A 163 15.61 24.67 -1.18
C LYS A 163 15.31 26.13 -1.58
N GLN A 164 15.09 26.38 -2.86
CA GLN A 164 14.96 27.74 -3.41
C GLN A 164 13.61 28.01 -4.05
N ARG A 165 13.00 26.99 -4.66
CA ARG A 165 11.76 27.13 -5.43
C ARG A 165 10.73 26.09 -5.00
N HIS A 166 9.47 26.42 -5.21
CA HIS A 166 8.35 25.51 -5.04
C HIS A 166 7.60 25.41 -6.36
N GLY A 167 6.92 24.29 -6.57
CA GLY A 167 6.09 24.05 -7.74
C GLY A 167 4.88 23.22 -7.38
N SER A 168 3.89 23.21 -8.27
CA SER A 168 2.77 22.27 -8.22
C SER A 168 2.88 21.30 -9.36
N VAL A 169 2.69 20.02 -9.05
CA VAL A 169 2.63 18.94 -10.03
C VAL A 169 1.18 18.49 -10.12
N GLN A 170 0.69 18.34 -11.33
CA GLN A 170 -0.59 17.71 -11.58
C GLN A 170 -0.42 16.61 -12.62
N LEU A 171 -1.11 15.50 -12.38
CA LEU A 171 -1.05 14.32 -13.21
C LEU A 171 -2.41 13.69 -13.39
N GLU A 172 -2.47 12.88 -14.45
CA GLU A 172 -3.52 11.92 -14.71
C GLU A 172 -2.85 10.57 -14.94
N SER A 173 -3.33 9.55 -14.24
CA SER A 173 -2.98 8.16 -14.52
C SER A 173 -4.22 7.38 -14.95
N ILE A 174 -4.05 6.53 -15.96
CA ILE A 174 -5.09 5.63 -16.45
C ILE A 174 -4.80 4.27 -15.81
N HIS A 175 -5.76 3.77 -15.04
CA HIS A 175 -5.56 2.53 -14.29
C HIS A 175 -5.74 1.32 -15.21
N ASP A 176 -4.62 0.81 -15.74
CA ASP A 176 -4.63 -0.46 -16.48
C ASP A 176 -4.20 -1.64 -15.57
N ASP A 177 -3.33 -1.44 -14.57
CA ASP A 177 -2.87 -2.47 -13.61
C ASP A 177 -2.66 -1.93 -12.16
N VAL A 178 -2.97 -2.77 -11.16
CA VAL A 178 -2.80 -2.45 -9.72
C VAL A 178 -1.34 -2.19 -9.33
N LEU A 179 -0.40 -2.87 -9.99
CA LEU A 179 1.03 -2.84 -9.65
C LEU A 179 1.82 -1.77 -10.41
N HIS A 180 1.35 -1.37 -11.59
CA HIS A 180 2.10 -0.51 -12.49
C HIS A 180 1.20 0.61 -13.01
N PRO A 181 1.18 1.78 -12.34
CA PRO A 181 0.40 2.90 -12.82
C PRO A 181 1.02 3.46 -14.10
N GLU A 182 0.19 3.62 -15.12
CA GLU A 182 0.50 4.30 -16.38
C GLU A 182 0.00 5.74 -16.32
N TYR A 183 0.83 6.68 -16.77
CA TYR A 183 0.52 8.11 -16.70
C TYR A 183 0.14 8.63 -18.08
N SER A 184 -1.04 9.23 -18.20
CA SER A 184 -1.50 9.94 -19.40
C SER A 184 -0.70 11.23 -19.58
N TYR A 185 -0.56 12.01 -18.49
CA TYR A 185 0.28 13.20 -18.48
C TYR A 185 0.78 13.50 -17.08
N ILE A 186 1.93 14.18 -17.03
CA ILE A 186 2.49 14.79 -15.83
C ILE A 186 3.08 16.12 -16.24
N TYR A 187 2.68 17.17 -15.54
CA TYR A 187 3.29 18.48 -15.72
C TYR A 187 3.68 19.11 -14.40
N LEU A 188 4.73 19.91 -14.47
CA LEU A 188 5.25 20.73 -13.39
C LEU A 188 4.97 22.20 -13.72
N ASP A 189 4.37 22.88 -12.76
CA ASP A 189 4.12 24.32 -12.80
C ASP A 189 4.99 24.99 -11.73
N VAL A 190 5.93 25.83 -12.15
CA VAL A 190 6.81 26.61 -11.27
C VAL A 190 6.45 28.08 -11.44
N PRO A 191 6.22 28.83 -10.34
CA PRO A 191 5.88 30.24 -10.43
C PRO A 191 6.90 31.04 -11.24
N GLY A 192 6.44 31.72 -12.28
CA GLY A 192 7.28 32.54 -13.17
C GLY A 192 7.89 31.80 -14.36
N GLU A 193 7.77 30.49 -14.44
CA GLU A 193 8.24 29.69 -15.57
C GLU A 193 7.08 29.18 -16.41
N LYS A 194 7.36 28.81 -17.66
CA LYS A 194 6.36 28.12 -18.48
C LYS A 194 6.15 26.70 -17.94
N ARG A 195 4.89 26.26 -17.89
CA ARG A 195 4.51 24.88 -17.58
C ARG A 195 5.36 23.89 -18.39
N HIS A 196 6.00 22.98 -17.67
CA HIS A 196 6.84 21.94 -18.24
C HIS A 196 6.15 20.59 -18.16
N TYR A 197 6.03 19.90 -19.29
CA TYR A 197 5.46 18.57 -19.36
C TYR A 197 6.58 17.54 -19.31
N ILE A 198 6.56 16.70 -18.28
CA ILE A 198 7.46 15.54 -18.17
C ILE A 198 6.90 14.43 -19.07
N ILE A 199 5.60 14.21 -18.99
CA ILE A 199 4.84 13.35 -19.89
C ILE A 199 3.78 14.23 -20.55
N ALA A 200 3.87 14.37 -21.87
CA ALA A 200 2.91 15.14 -22.64
C ALA A 200 1.59 14.35 -22.78
N PRO A 201 0.43 15.02 -22.67
CA PRO A 201 -0.84 14.36 -22.86
C PRO A 201 -0.96 13.79 -24.27
N PRO A 202 -1.69 12.69 -24.47
CA PRO A 202 -2.01 12.20 -25.80
C PRO A 202 -2.73 13.32 -26.56
N GLN A 203 -2.13 13.79 -27.65
CA GLN A 203 -2.75 14.86 -28.41
C GLN A 203 -4.05 14.33 -29.02
N PRO A 204 -5.21 14.98 -28.76
CA PRO A 204 -6.39 14.66 -29.53
C PRO A 204 -6.03 14.91 -30.99
N LYS A 205 -6.33 13.95 -31.87
CA LYS A 205 -6.26 14.19 -33.31
C LYS A 205 -7.23 15.32 -33.60
N LEU A 206 -6.76 16.56 -33.58
CA LEU A 206 -7.57 17.73 -33.82
C LEU A 206 -8.27 17.51 -35.17
N LEU A 207 -9.60 17.67 -35.21
CA LEU A 207 -10.31 17.78 -36.48
C LEU A 207 -9.70 18.98 -37.23
N GLY A 208 -8.75 18.74 -38.12
CA GLY A 208 -8.01 19.79 -38.82
C GLY A 208 -6.48 19.75 -38.63
N SER A 209 -5.90 18.78 -37.91
CA SER A 209 -4.48 18.47 -38.05
C SER A 209 -4.25 17.99 -39.48
N ARG A 210 -3.95 18.94 -40.38
CA ARG A 210 -3.72 18.73 -41.80
C ARG A 210 -2.64 17.68 -41.93
N ASP A 211 -2.99 16.49 -42.41
CA ASP A 211 -1.98 15.54 -42.87
C ASP A 211 -1.07 16.31 -43.83
N PRO A 212 0.25 16.31 -43.64
CA PRO A 212 1.15 17.03 -44.55
C PRO A 212 1.02 16.51 -45.99
N ASN A 213 0.46 15.30 -46.16
CA ASN A 213 0.12 14.67 -47.43
C ASN A 213 -1.33 14.91 -47.91
N ALA A 214 -2.20 15.53 -47.12
CA ALA A 214 -3.54 15.93 -47.55
C ALA A 214 -3.46 17.26 -48.30
N GLY A 215 -3.92 17.26 -49.55
CA GLY A 215 -4.07 18.48 -50.34
C GLY A 215 -5.23 19.35 -49.86
N PHE A 216 -5.55 20.38 -50.64
CA PHE A 216 -6.67 21.29 -50.38
C PHE A 216 -7.97 20.49 -50.14
N LEU A 217 -8.61 20.69 -48.99
CA LEU A 217 -9.84 20.00 -48.56
C LEU A 217 -9.73 18.47 -48.40
N GLY A 218 -8.53 17.94 -48.15
CA GLY A 218 -8.35 16.48 -47.99
C GLY A 218 -8.20 15.71 -49.31
N VAL A 219 -8.22 16.42 -50.45
CA VAL A 219 -8.06 15.83 -51.78
C VAL A 219 -6.68 16.19 -52.33
N ARG A 220 -5.93 15.19 -52.82
CA ARG A 220 -4.60 15.40 -53.44
C ARG A 220 -4.80 15.82 -54.90
N TRP A 221 -4.55 17.09 -55.21
CA TRP A 221 -4.64 17.66 -56.56
C TRP A 221 -3.32 17.55 -57.37
N GLY A 222 -2.34 16.78 -56.89
CA GLY A 222 -1.03 16.62 -57.55
C GLY A 222 -0.93 15.31 -58.35
N PRO A 223 -0.09 15.26 -59.39
CA PRO A 223 0.20 14.01 -60.11
C PRO A 223 0.78 12.99 -59.13
N LYS A 224 0.29 11.74 -59.19
CA LYS A 224 0.90 10.62 -58.47
C LYS A 224 2.23 10.34 -59.14
N THR A 225 3.34 10.68 -58.50
CA THR A 225 4.64 10.12 -58.86
C THR A 225 4.62 8.65 -58.45
N GLU A 226 4.64 7.76 -59.45
CA GLU A 226 4.86 6.32 -59.29
C GLU A 226 6.27 6.02 -58.79
#